data_AF-A0A4Y3PS54-F1
#
_entry.id   AF-A0A4Y3PS54-F1
#
_cell.length_a   1.000
_cell.length_b   1.000
_cell.length_c   1.000
_cell.angle_alpha   90.00
_cell.angle_beta   90.00
_cell.angle_gamma   90.00
#
_symmetry.space_group_name_H-M   'P 1'
#
loop_
_entity.id
_entity.type
_entity.pdbx_description
1 polymer ?
#
loop_
_entity_poly.entity_id
_entity_poly.type
_entity_poly.pdbx_seq_one_letter_code
_entity_poly.pdbx_strand_id
1 'polypeptide(L)' 'MTVANGFWIRPYEQDDFPAIAAYCLPEEQAIYTSLPVDVVAVSQANAEQRAFVVYGEEWIFHLALPKDR' A
#
# COMPACT_ATOMS: atom_id res chain seq x y z
N MET A 1 -9.39 1.30 11.97
CA MET A 1 -8.01 1.79 12.11
C MET A 1 -7.36 1.00 13.22
N THR A 2 -6.32 0.23 12.91
CA THR A 2 -5.53 -0.51 13.89
C THR A 2 -4.17 0.14 13.98
N VAL A 3 -3.71 0.43 15.20
CA VAL A 3 -2.40 1.04 15.46
C VAL A 3 -1.50 -0.02 16.11
N ALA A 4 -0.36 -0.30 15.50
CA ALA A 4 0.65 -1.17 16.08
C ALA A 4 2.02 -0.53 15.86
N ASN A 5 2.77 -0.29 16.94
CA ASN A 5 4.16 0.21 16.89
C ASN A 5 4.40 1.40 15.95
N GLY A 6 3.52 2.41 15.95
CA GLY A 6 3.66 3.60 15.10
C GLY A 6 3.19 3.44 13.66
N PHE A 7 2.58 2.30 13.32
CA PHE A 7 1.96 2.06 12.03
C PHE A 7 0.44 2.07 12.12
N TRP A 8 -0.20 2.63 11.08
CA TRP A 8 -1.65 2.67 10.91
C TRP A 8 -2.05 1.87 9.68
N ILE A 9 -2.92 0.89 9.87
CA ILE A 9 -3.45 0.07 8.79
C ILE A 9 -4.92 0.37 8.59
N ARG A 10 -5.32 0.61 7.33
CA ARG A 10 -6.72 0.73 6.92
C ARG A 10 -6.94 0.20 5.50
N PRO A 11 -8.20 -0.11 5.11
CA PRO A 11 -8.52 -0.38 3.71
C PRO A 11 -8.01 0.75 2.82
N TYR A 12 -7.56 0.37 1.62
CA TYR A 12 -7.21 1.33 0.59
C TYR A 12 -8.44 2.12 0.15
N GLU A 13 -8.24 3.42 -0.06
CA GLU A 13 -9.21 4.35 -0.63
C GLU A 13 -8.59 5.04 -1.84
N GLN A 14 -9.43 5.51 -2.78
CA GLN A 14 -8.94 6.09 -4.03
C GLN A 14 -8.03 7.32 -3.82
N ASP A 15 -8.27 8.06 -2.74
CA ASP A 15 -7.49 9.23 -2.35
C ASP A 15 -6.08 8.89 -1.83
N ASP A 16 -5.76 7.60 -1.61
CA ASP A 16 -4.41 7.14 -1.27
C ASP A 16 -3.47 7.10 -2.48
N PHE A 17 -4.06 6.97 -3.68
CA PHE A 17 -3.32 6.80 -4.92
C PHE A 17 -2.26 7.89 -5.16
N PRO A 18 -2.57 9.20 -5.00
CA PRO A 18 -1.57 10.24 -5.22
C PRO A 18 -0.40 10.16 -4.23
N ALA A 19 -0.67 9.82 -2.97
CA ALA A 19 0.36 9.69 -1.94
C ALA A 19 1.29 8.50 -2.23
N ILE A 20 0.72 7.35 -2.64
CA ILE A 20 1.48 6.16 -3.03
C ILE A 20 2.30 6.41 -4.31
N ALA A 21 1.70 7.07 -5.31
CA ALA A 21 2.37 7.36 -6.57
C ALA A 21 3.51 8.39 -6.44
N ALA A 22 3.42 9.29 -5.45
CA ALA A 22 4.46 10.28 -5.15
C ALA A 22 5.48 9.78 -4.12
N TYR A 23 5.25 8.63 -3.48
CA TYR A 23 6.14 8.10 -2.46
C TYR A 23 7.45 7.63 -3.08
N CYS A 24 8.54 8.28 -2.70
CA CYS A 24 9.88 7.86 -3.06
C CYS A 24 10.39 6.89 -1.98
N LEU A 25 10.73 5.68 -2.40
CA LEU A 25 11.30 4.70 -1.47
C LEU A 25 12.66 5.18 -0.97
N PRO A 26 12.94 5.00 0.33
CA PRO A 26 14.29 5.15 0.85
C PRO A 26 15.28 4.28 0.07
N GLU A 27 16.50 4.80 -0.09
CA GLU A 27 17.54 4.20 -0.94
C GLU A 27 17.83 2.74 -0.54
N GLU A 28 17.75 2.44 0.76
CA GLU A 28 17.93 1.11 1.33
C GLU A 28 16.86 0.09 0.89
N GLN A 29 15.68 0.56 0.47
CA GLN A 29 14.56 -0.28 0.02
C GLN A 29 14.32 -0.23 -1.50
N ALA A 30 14.97 0.69 -2.21
CA ALA A 30 14.85 0.86 -3.66
C ALA A 30 15.22 -0.41 -4.45
N ILE A 31 15.98 -1.34 -3.84
CA ILE A 31 16.44 -2.59 -4.45
C ILE A 31 15.37 -3.70 -4.37
N TYR A 32 14.41 -3.61 -3.44
CA TYR A 32 13.52 -4.74 -3.13
C TYR A 32 12.09 -4.59 -3.65
N THR A 33 11.59 -3.36 -3.81
CA THR A 33 10.22 -3.12 -4.26
C THR A 33 10.11 -1.74 -4.88
N SER A 34 10.06 -1.59 -6.20
CA SER A 34 9.29 -0.46 -6.75
C SER A 34 7.84 -0.86 -6.60
N LEU A 35 6.99 -0.09 -5.94
CA LEU A 35 5.54 -0.35 -5.99
C LEU A 35 5.05 0.28 -7.30
N PRO A 36 4.99 -0.47 -8.43
CA PRO A 36 4.65 0.13 -9.69
C PRO A 36 3.19 0.55 -9.59
N VAL A 37 2.89 1.76 -10.05
CA VAL A 37 1.54 2.31 -10.08
C VAL A 37 0.55 1.31 -10.74
N ASP A 38 1.04 0.53 -11.70
CA ASP A 38 0.29 -0.53 -12.38
C ASP A 38 -0.16 -1.66 -11.43
N VAL A 39 0.63 -2.02 -10.41
CA VAL A 39 0.25 -3.05 -9.43
C VAL A 39 -0.88 -2.57 -8.54
N VAL A 40 -0.89 -1.28 -8.18
CA VAL A 40 -2.00 -0.68 -7.44
C VAL A 40 -3.28 -0.76 -8.28
N ALA A 41 -3.22 -0.31 -9.53
CA ALA A 41 -4.36 -0.35 -10.45
C ALA A 41 -4.89 -1.78 -10.67
N VAL A 42 -4.00 -2.75 -10.92
CA VAL A 42 -4.37 -4.17 -11.09
C VAL A 42 -5.01 -4.74 -9.83
N SER A 43 -4.49 -4.40 -8.63
CA SER A 43 -5.06 -4.87 -7.37
C SER A 43 -6.47 -4.34 -7.11
N GLN A 44 -6.77 -3.11 -7.52
CA GLN A 44 -8.11 -2.51 -7.39
C GLN A 44 -9.13 -3.18 -8.31
N ALA A 45 -8.70 -3.60 -9.50
CA ALA A 45 -9.56 -4.29 -10.46
C ALA A 45 -9.83 -5.76 -10.09
N ASN A 46 -9.08 -6.33 -9.16
CA ASN A 46 -9.19 -7.73 -8.77
C ASN A 46 -10.27 -7.92 -7.69
N ALA A 47 -11.43 -8.45 -8.09
CA ALA A 47 -12.54 -8.72 -7.18
C ALA A 47 -12.25 -9.77 -6.09
N GLU A 48 -11.23 -10.60 -6.26
CA GLU A 48 -10.83 -11.62 -5.28
C GLU A 48 -9.87 -11.08 -4.22
N GLN A 49 -9.40 -9.84 -4.38
CA GLN A 49 -8.45 -9.21 -3.46
C GLN A 49 -9.09 -8.03 -2.70
N ARG A 50 -8.57 -7.79 -1.50
CA ARG A 50 -8.83 -6.57 -0.72
C ARG A 50 -7.51 -5.87 -0.49
N ALA A 51 -7.45 -4.61 -0.91
CA ALA A 51 -6.30 -3.75 -0.74
C ALA A 51 -6.35 -2.98 0.60
N PHE A 52 -5.18 -2.79 1.18
CA PHE A 52 -4.94 -2.04 2.40
C PHE A 52 -3.75 -1.10 2.20
N VAL A 53 -3.76 0.00 2.93
CA VAL A 53 -2.62 0.90 3.04
C VAL A 53 -2.10 0.86 4.46
N VAL A 54 -0.78 0.78 4.58
CA VAL A 54 -0.05 0.87 5.85
C VAL A 54 0.75 2.16 5.83
N TYR A 55 0.47 3.03 6.78
CA TYR A 55 1.23 4.26 7.02
C TYR A 55 2.15 4.08 8.23
N GLY A 56 3.36 4.59 8.15
CA GLY A 56 4.26 4.88 9.28
C GLY A 56 4.77 6.32 9.16
N GLU A 57 5.61 6.76 10.10
CA GLU A 57 6.13 8.15 10.12
C GLU A 57 6.77 8.59 8.79
N GLU A 58 7.50 7.70 8.13
CA GLU A 58 8.17 7.95 6.85
C GLU A 58 7.89 6.87 5.79
N TRP A 59 6.88 6.02 6.04
CA TRP A 59 6.66 4.81 5.25
C TRP A 59 5.23 4.71 4.75
N ILE A 60 5.06 4.35 3.49
CA ILE A 60 3.75 4.02 2.90
C ILE A 60 3.88 2.68 2.18
N PHE A 61 2.99 1.74 2.52
CA PHE A 61 2.91 0.44 1.84
C PHE A 61 1.51 0.16 1.33
N HIS A 62 1.42 -0.44 0.15
CA HIS A 62 0.20 -1.01 -0.40
C HIS A 62 0.23 -2.53 -0.27
N LEU A 63 -0.82 -3.11 0.31
CA LEU A 63 -0.93 -4.54 0.53
C LEU A 63 -2.24 -5.06 -0.05
N ALA A 64 -2.18 -5.98 -1.02
CA ALA A 64 -3.34 -6.68 -1.56
C ALA A 64 -3.38 -8.10 -1.00
N LEU A 65 -4.46 -8.44 -0.28
CA LEU A 65 -4.67 -9.76 0.30
C LEU A 65 -5.86 -10.46 -0.37
N PRO A 66 -5.82 -11.79 -0.56
CA PRO A 66 -7.00 -12.57 -0.94
C PRO A 66 -8.15 -12.37 0.06
N LYS A 67 -9.39 -12.30 -0.41
CA LYS A 67 -10.58 -12.10 0.44
C LYS A 67 -10.95 -13.33 1.28
N ASP A 68 -10.44 -14.49 0.91
CA ASP A 68 -10.68 -15.80 1.51
C ASP A 68 -9.66 -16.16 2.61
N ARG A 69 -8.78 -15.23 3.00
CA ARG A 69 -7.83 -15.36 4.10
C ARG A 69 -8.16 -14.50 5.31
#